data_AF-A0A929SJC3-F1
#
_entry.id   AF-A0A929SJC3-F1
#
_cell.length_a   1.000
_cell.length_b   1.000
_cell.length_c   1.000
_cell.angle_alpha   90.00
_cell.angle_beta   90.00
_cell.angle_gamma   90.00
#
_symmetry.space_group_name_H-M   'P 1'
#
loop_
_entity.id
_entity.type
_entity.pdbx_description
1 polymer ?
#
loop_
_entity_poly.entity_id
_entity_poly.type
_entity_poly.pdbx_seq_one_letter_code
_entity_poly.pdbx_strand_id
1 'polypeptide(L)'
;MMNVTMDSLENHMAERTQAAGLVRLVREFEEKGFEMRVSAKGELWGIRRGNMIKGQKADYSKSMFKLVGKYIIRTADGKVIDTAA
;
A
#
# COMPACT_ATOMS: atom_id res chain seq x y z
N MET A 1 -37.02 13.89 -19.98
CA MET A 1 -35.64 14.30 -20.32
C MET A 1 -34.87 14.94 -19.16
N MET A 2 -35.51 15.59 -18.18
CA MET A 2 -34.83 16.23 -17.03
C MET A 2 -34.24 15.27 -15.97
N ASN A 3 -34.76 14.05 -15.79
CA ASN A 3 -34.20 13.09 -14.82
C ASN A 3 -32.81 12.59 -15.20
N VAL A 4 -32.58 12.27 -16.48
CA VAL A 4 -31.30 11.72 -16.96
C VAL A 4 -30.14 12.71 -16.71
N THR A 5 -30.39 14.01 -16.82
CA THR A 5 -29.41 15.06 -16.55
C THR A 5 -29.13 15.25 -15.05
N MET A 6 -30.13 15.06 -14.18
CA MET A 6 -29.92 15.10 -12.72
C MET A 6 -29.14 13.88 -12.24
N ASP A 7 -29.52 12.68 -12.68
CA ASP A 7 -28.85 11.43 -12.34
C ASP A 7 -27.38 11.45 -12.78
N SER A 8 -27.08 12.01 -13.96
CA SER A 8 -25.70 12.16 -14.45
C SER A 8 -24.87 13.13 -13.61
N LEU A 9 -25.48 14.17 -13.05
CA LEU A 9 -24.79 15.20 -12.27
C LEU A 9 -24.51 14.70 -10.85
N GLU A 10 -25.45 13.99 -10.24
CA GLU A 10 -25.28 13.29 -8.97
C GLU A 10 -24.17 12.23 -9.04
N ASN A 11 -24.15 11.40 -10.09
CA ASN A 11 -23.12 10.38 -10.28
C ASN A 11 -21.71 11.00 -10.41
N HIS A 12 -21.57 12.07 -11.19
CA HIS A 12 -20.28 12.75 -11.35
C HIS A 12 -19.80 13.44 -10.06
N MET A 13 -20.72 13.96 -9.23
CA MET A 13 -20.36 14.49 -7.91
C MET A 13 -19.95 13.38 -6.91
N ALA A 14 -20.60 12.22 -6.97
CA ALA A 14 -20.25 11.05 -6.18
C ALA A 14 -18.84 10.53 -6.55
N GLU A 15 -18.54 10.41 -7.85
CA GLU A 15 -17.22 10.00 -8.35
C GLU A 15 -16.10 10.95 -7.89
N ARG A 16 -16.32 12.27 -7.96
CA ARG A 16 -15.35 13.27 -7.48
C ARG A 16 -15.12 13.19 -5.96
N THR A 17 -16.19 12.95 -5.21
CA THR A 17 -16.11 12.81 -3.74
C THR A 17 -15.35 11.54 -3.35
N GLN A 18 -15.60 10.43 -4.05
CA GLN A 18 -14.89 9.18 -3.86
C GLN A 18 -13.40 9.32 -4.20
N ALA A 19 -13.07 10.00 -5.30
CA ALA A 19 -11.68 10.28 -5.69
C ALA A 19 -10.96 11.14 -4.63
N ALA A 20 -11.62 12.17 -4.09
CA ALA A 20 -11.05 13.01 -3.02
C ALA A 20 -10.81 12.20 -1.73
N GLY A 21 -11.74 11.30 -1.37
CA GLY A 21 -11.58 10.39 -0.24
C GLY A 21 -10.40 9.42 -0.42
N LEU A 22 -10.23 8.89 -1.63
CA LEU A 22 -9.12 7.98 -1.96
C LEU A 22 -7.75 8.69 -1.89
N VAL A 23 -7.66 9.90 -2.45
CA VAL A 23 -6.42 10.71 -2.37
C VAL A 23 -6.04 11.00 -0.93
N ARG A 24 -7.03 11.34 -0.09
CA ARG A 24 -6.79 11.57 1.34
C ARG A 24 -6.31 10.30 2.04
N LEU A 25 -6.94 9.16 1.79
CA LEU A 25 -6.52 7.88 2.36
C LEU A 25 -5.08 7.54 1.99
N VAL A 26 -4.72 7.66 0.70
CA VAL A 26 -3.35 7.38 0.23
C VAL A 26 -2.34 8.26 0.96
N ARG A 27 -2.62 9.56 1.08
CA ARG A 27 -1.75 10.50 1.78
C ARG A 27 -1.57 10.17 3.26
N GLU A 28 -2.66 9.85 3.97
CA GLU A 28 -2.60 9.46 5.39
C GLU A 28 -1.75 8.18 5.62
N PHE A 29 -1.75 7.26 4.65
CA PHE A 29 -0.94 6.05 4.70
C PHE A 29 0.53 6.33 4.34
N GLU A 30 0.79 7.15 3.33
CA GLU A 30 2.14 7.61 2.98
C GLU A 30 2.82 8.33 4.15
N GLU A 31 2.09 9.20 4.86
CA GLU A 31 2.57 9.87 6.08
C GLU A 31 2.93 8.87 7.20
N LYS A 32 2.26 7.72 7.25
CA LYS A 32 2.56 6.62 8.17
C LYS A 32 3.68 5.69 7.66
N GLY A 33 4.29 6.01 6.52
CA GLY A 33 5.40 5.28 5.91
C GLY A 33 4.98 4.05 5.12
N PHE A 34 3.74 4.01 4.64
CA PHE A 34 3.27 3.00 3.70
C PHE A 34 3.48 3.46 2.26
N GLU A 35 3.89 2.54 1.41
CA GLU A 35 3.84 2.68 -0.03
C GLU A 35 2.55 2.03 -0.52
N MET A 36 1.79 2.75 -1.34
CA MET A 36 0.55 2.28 -1.96
C MET A 36 0.59 2.56 -3.45
N ARG A 37 -0.07 1.73 -4.26
CA ARG A 37 -0.29 2.00 -5.68
C ARG A 37 -1.78 2.02 -5.96
N VAL A 38 -2.21 2.97 -6.77
CA VAL A 38 -3.61 3.09 -7.24
C VAL A 38 -3.65 2.73 -8.71
N SER A 39 -4.54 1.82 -9.11
CA SER A 39 -4.76 1.49 -10.51
C SER A 39 -5.49 2.62 -11.24
N ALA A 40 -5.47 2.62 -12.58
CA ALA A 40 -6.24 3.60 -13.37
C ALA A 40 -7.76 3.55 -13.12
N LYS A 41 -8.26 2.45 -12.51
CA LYS A 41 -9.67 2.27 -12.12
C LYS A 41 -9.95 2.70 -10.67
N GLY A 42 -8.96 3.23 -9.96
CA GLY A 42 -9.10 3.68 -8.57
C GLY A 42 -8.97 2.57 -7.52
N GLU A 43 -8.53 1.37 -7.91
CA GLU A 43 -8.35 0.26 -6.97
C GLU A 43 -7.00 0.36 -6.26
N LEU A 44 -6.94 0.01 -4.96
CA LEU A 44 -5.71 0.01 -4.16
C LEU A 44 -4.99 -1.33 -4.22
N TRP A 45 -3.71 -1.31 -4.55
CA TRP A 45 -2.88 -2.51 -4.65
C TRP A 45 -1.47 -2.23 -4.12
N GLY A 46 -0.75 -3.30 -3.75
CA GLY A 46 0.66 -3.21 -3.37
C GLY A 46 0.93 -2.39 -2.10
N ILE A 47 0.00 -2.43 -1.13
CA ILE A 47 0.15 -1.75 0.16
C ILE A 47 1.22 -2.47 0.98
N ARG A 48 2.33 -1.78 1.26
CA ARG A 48 3.42 -2.29 2.10
C ARG A 48 4.04 -1.15 2.89
N ARG A 49 4.77 -1.43 3.98
CA ARG A 49 5.57 -0.38 4.64
C ARG A 49 6.89 -0.21 3.88
N GLY A 50 7.27 1.01 3.54
CA GLY A 50 8.41 1.28 2.62
C GLY A 50 9.77 0.72 3.09
N ASN A 51 9.94 0.56 4.40
CA ASN A 51 11.17 0.05 5.02
C ASN A 51 11.18 -1.46 5.28
N MET A 52 10.36 -2.24 4.57
CA MET A 52 10.30 -3.69 4.74
C MET A 52 11.24 -4.44 3.79
N ILE A 53 11.69 -5.61 4.24
CA ILE A 53 12.43 -6.62 3.49
C ILE A 53 11.40 -7.65 3.02
N LYS A 54 11.45 -7.95 1.72
CA LYS A 54 10.54 -8.92 1.09
C LYS A 54 10.97 -10.35 1.39
N GLY A 55 10.03 -11.23 1.77
CA GLY A 55 10.28 -12.63 2.12
C GLY A 55 9.04 -13.52 1.98
N GLN A 56 9.19 -14.84 2.10
CA GLN A 56 8.15 -15.80 1.73
C GLN A 56 7.08 -16.03 2.80
N LYS A 57 7.16 -15.34 3.95
CA LYS A 57 6.17 -15.49 5.05
C LYS A 57 5.62 -14.19 5.64
N ALA A 58 6.29 -13.06 5.44
CA ALA A 58 5.80 -11.72 5.76
C ALA A 58 6.82 -10.69 5.29
N ASP A 59 6.37 -9.45 5.12
CA ASP A 59 7.27 -8.32 5.01
C ASP A 59 7.96 -8.09 6.37
N TYR A 60 9.29 -8.22 6.44
CA TYR A 60 10.07 -8.08 7.67
C TYR A 60 10.59 -6.64 7.82
N SER A 61 10.58 -6.06 9.02
CA SER A 61 11.15 -4.71 9.21
C SER A 61 12.68 -4.69 9.12
N LYS A 62 13.26 -3.76 8.35
CA LYS A 62 14.73 -3.51 8.31
C LYS A 62 15.34 -3.12 9.66
N SER A 63 14.53 -2.68 10.63
CA SER A 63 15.02 -2.37 11.98
C SER A 63 15.36 -3.62 12.81
N MET A 64 14.71 -4.75 12.51
CA MET A 64 14.85 -6.00 13.27
C MET A 64 15.57 -7.09 12.48
N PHE A 65 15.56 -6.97 11.15
CA PHE A 65 16.09 -7.98 10.24
C PHE A 65 16.95 -7.34 9.15
N LYS A 66 17.89 -8.11 8.62
CA LYS A 66 18.74 -7.73 7.49
C LYS A 66 18.75 -8.86 6.44
N LEU A 67 18.79 -8.48 5.17
CA LEU A 67 18.98 -9.40 4.06
C LEU A 67 20.47 -9.56 3.79
N VAL A 68 20.98 -10.80 3.85
CA VAL A 68 22.38 -11.13 3.53
C VAL A 68 22.39 -12.27 2.53
N GLY A 69 22.77 -11.97 1.29
CA GLY A 69 22.57 -12.90 0.17
C GLY A 69 21.10 -13.27 0.05
N LYS A 70 20.79 -14.58 0.09
CA LYS A 70 19.41 -15.10 0.06
C LYS A 70 18.77 -15.25 1.45
N TYR A 71 19.47 -14.93 2.54
CA TYR A 71 18.99 -15.20 3.89
C TYR A 71 18.46 -13.94 4.57
N ILE A 72 17.33 -14.07 5.25
CA ILE A 72 16.80 -13.05 6.15
C ILE A 72 17.31 -13.38 7.55
N ILE A 73 18.09 -12.47 8.11
CA ILE A 73 18.81 -12.63 9.37
C ILE A 73 18.26 -11.65 10.40
N ARG A 74 17.97 -12.14 11.61
CA ARG A 74 17.61 -11.28 12.75
C ARG A 74 18.83 -10.50 13.24
N THR A 75 18.70 -9.18 13.35
CA THR A 75 19.83 -8.30 13.69
C THR A 75 20.32 -8.50 15.13
N ALA A 76 19.43 -8.86 16.06
CA ALA A 76 19.74 -8.99 17.48
C ALA A 76 20.79 -10.08 17.79
N ASP A 77 20.73 -11.22 17.08
CA ASP A 77 21.53 -12.41 17.39
C ASP A 77 22.14 -13.09 16.16
N GLY A 78 21.92 -12.56 14.95
CA GLY A 78 22.47 -13.12 13.72
C GLY A 78 21.78 -14.42 13.26
N LYS A 79 20.65 -14.80 13.87
CA LYS A 79 19.93 -16.02 13.51
C LYS A 79 19.26 -15.89 12.13
N VAL A 80 19.44 -16.90 11.28
CA VAL A 80 18.68 -17.06 10.03
C VAL A 80 17.25 -17.45 10.40
N ILE A 81 16.28 -16.66 9.93
CA ILE A 81 14.86 -16.89 10.21
C ILE A 81 14.07 -17.30 8.97
N ASP A 82 14.54 -16.92 7.79
CA ASP A 82 13.90 -17.22 6.51
C ASP A 82 14.89 -17.05 5.34
N THR A 83 14.45 -17.38 4.14
CA THR A 83 15.14 -17.10 2.88
C THR A 83 14.30 -16.17 2.01
N ALA A 84 14.91 -15.14 1.44
CA ALA A 84 14.29 -14.34 0.39
C ALA A 84 14.18 -15.18 -0.89
N ALA A 85 12.96 -15.30 -1.41
CA ALA A 85 12.65 -15.97 -2.67
C ALA A 85 13.05 -15.10 -3.87
#